data_AF-A0A960FAG4-F1
#
_entry.id   AF-A0A960FAG4-F1
#
_cell.length_a   1.000
_cell.length_b   1.000
_cell.length_c   1.000
_cell.angle_alpha   90.00
_cell.angle_beta   90.00
_cell.angle_gamma   90.00
#
_symmetry.space_group_name_H-M   'P 1'
#
loop_
_entity.id
_entity.type
_entity.pdbx_description
1 polymer ?
#
loop_
_entity_poly.entity_id
_entity_poly.type
_entity_poly.pdbx_seq_one_letter_code
_entity_poly.pdbx_strand_id
1 'polypeptide(L)'
;MAGHVREGRRRYVPELAATGVLHLADWVRDDLPDLLWPALLLAHSGSSAAQSLAQWQGTVLGELDGELEPDLLSDGLDGRLTSLDRLARSVPHAQAVLRDSAFDHGLLPRPVVDVLASYPEAPAAWLTGSELQAPTNDGLALLSLALREAISDGHREALLKCLPIWSAVQAGVFRSDSATIELLKTYPADSDTRNRADSVVRASWGAIKGAILHKEPSRFDESIRWAKVFWGVNSMTTRCIRKRDVESGGPRDDAALPGQGGDELREGDHLQQLAMDLVSSFVEALETAPSRLYDPERQEVHAGLVCRAGREVITALGCRDLWCLEHGSHVGRILVETRIYLQWMGGQDPEIYHRYQEFGAGKAKLYSRILDEVPADARNPEFTEALGELGRLSHNDDVIDHRIVDTSDSFSGKSIRAMAEECGLLDFYRQSYSVASGVAHSEWWSVETHALERCLNVLHRGHLIPSLSLSPGSNVALAQAWVDQLNALMRTSLRILGTEPNAIAAAFAWLDSDEPDGPAAE
;
A
#
# COMPACT_ATOMS: atom_id res chain seq x y z
N MET A 1 -0.62 -17.71 5.12
CA MET A 1 0.06 -18.33 3.97
C MET A 1 -0.76 -19.41 3.27
N ALA A 2 -2.01 -19.68 3.69
CA ALA A 2 -2.92 -20.51 2.90
C ALA A 2 -3.05 -19.95 1.47
N GLY A 3 -3.09 -20.83 0.46
CA GLY A 3 -3.17 -20.46 -0.96
C GLY A 3 -1.86 -19.99 -1.61
N HIS A 4 -0.71 -20.11 -0.92
CA HIS A 4 0.60 -19.79 -1.47
C HIS A 4 1.57 -20.96 -1.31
N VAL A 5 2.38 -21.20 -2.35
CA VAL A 5 3.48 -22.18 -2.33
C VAL A 5 4.81 -21.47 -2.10
N ARG A 6 5.71 -22.15 -1.39
CA ARG A 6 7.04 -21.63 -1.10
C ARG A 6 7.94 -21.76 -2.31
N GLU A 7 8.42 -20.63 -2.82
CA GLU A 7 9.41 -20.55 -3.89
C GLU A 7 10.78 -20.20 -3.27
N GLY A 8 11.69 -21.18 -3.25
CA GLY A 8 13.00 -21.03 -2.61
C GLY A 8 12.95 -20.83 -1.08
N ARG A 9 13.93 -20.12 -0.52
CA ARG A 9 14.06 -20.01 0.95
C ARG A 9 13.14 -18.98 1.59
N ARG A 10 12.72 -17.93 0.87
CA ARG A 10 12.09 -16.74 1.47
C ARG A 10 10.89 -16.18 0.72
N ARG A 11 10.47 -16.77 -0.41
CA ARG A 11 9.36 -16.25 -1.21
C ARG A 11 8.18 -17.20 -1.14
N TYR A 12 6.99 -16.62 -1.08
CA TYR A 12 5.72 -17.33 -1.20
C TYR A 12 4.97 -16.72 -2.36
N VAL A 13 4.48 -17.56 -3.27
CA VAL A 13 3.77 -17.14 -4.48
C VAL A 13 2.41 -17.84 -4.54
N PRO A 14 1.36 -17.19 -5.07
CA PRO A 14 0.09 -17.85 -5.32
C PRO A 14 0.27 -19.09 -6.20
N GLU A 15 -0.49 -20.16 -5.93
CA GLU A 15 -0.38 -21.45 -6.65
C GLU A 15 -0.44 -21.29 -8.17
N LEU A 16 -1.38 -20.50 -8.67
CA LEU A 16 -1.56 -20.30 -10.11
C LEU A 16 -0.39 -19.52 -10.74
N ALA A 17 0.17 -18.54 -10.02
CA ALA A 17 1.35 -17.81 -10.47
C ALA A 17 2.60 -18.69 -10.48
N ALA A 18 2.70 -19.67 -9.56
CA ALA A 18 3.80 -20.63 -9.50
C ALA A 18 3.88 -21.55 -10.72
N THR A 19 2.80 -21.68 -11.49
CA THR A 19 2.80 -22.48 -12.74
C THR A 19 3.66 -21.87 -13.85
N GLY A 20 3.97 -20.56 -13.77
CA GLY A 20 4.68 -19.83 -14.83
C GLY A 20 3.85 -19.57 -16.09
N VAL A 21 2.62 -20.07 -16.16
CA VAL A 21 1.72 -19.92 -17.34
C VAL A 21 0.76 -18.74 -17.17
N LEU A 22 0.49 -18.33 -15.93
CA LEU A 22 -0.39 -17.19 -15.66
C LEU A 22 0.36 -15.87 -15.88
N HIS A 23 0.01 -15.16 -16.95
CA HIS A 23 0.42 -13.78 -17.16
C HIS A 23 -0.56 -12.81 -16.49
N LEU A 24 -0.21 -12.33 -15.30
CA LEU A 24 -0.91 -11.22 -14.63
C LEU A 24 -0.52 -9.90 -15.30
N ALA A 25 -1.27 -9.51 -16.33
CA ALA A 25 -1.13 -8.21 -16.99
C ALA A 25 -2.21 -7.24 -16.51
N ASP A 26 -1.85 -5.98 -16.38
CA ASP A 26 -2.79 -4.90 -16.09
C ASP A 26 -3.35 -4.39 -17.42
N TRP A 27 -4.53 -4.89 -17.82
CA TRP A 27 -5.13 -4.53 -19.11
C TRP A 27 -5.49 -3.05 -19.20
N VAL A 28 -5.82 -2.41 -18.07
CA VAL A 28 -6.10 -0.97 -18.04
C VAL A 28 -4.82 -0.22 -18.35
N ARG A 29 -3.69 -0.58 -17.72
CA ARG A 29 -2.40 0.04 -18.01
C ARG A 29 -1.92 -0.22 -19.44
N ASP A 30 -1.91 -1.49 -19.85
CA ASP A 30 -1.12 -1.97 -20.98
C ASP A 30 -1.94 -2.08 -22.28
N ASP A 31 -3.25 -2.32 -22.20
CA ASP A 31 -4.09 -2.66 -23.37
C ASP A 31 -5.13 -1.57 -23.70
N LEU A 32 -5.80 -1.01 -22.70
CA LEU A 32 -6.88 -0.04 -22.89
C LEU A 32 -6.46 1.19 -23.71
N PRO A 33 -5.26 1.77 -23.56
CA PRO A 33 -4.81 2.86 -24.42
C PRO A 33 -4.78 2.50 -25.90
N ASP A 34 -4.48 1.25 -26.24
CA ASP A 34 -4.42 0.79 -27.62
C ASP A 34 -5.82 0.46 -28.18
N LEU A 35 -6.77 0.16 -27.29
CA LEU A 35 -8.20 0.00 -27.58
C LEU A 35 -8.95 1.34 -27.49
N LEU A 36 -8.25 2.47 -27.59
CA LEU A 36 -8.83 3.80 -27.39
C LEU A 36 -9.93 4.11 -28.40
N TRP A 37 -9.74 3.79 -29.67
CA TRP A 37 -10.75 4.05 -30.72
C TRP A 37 -12.09 3.36 -30.44
N PRO A 38 -12.15 2.03 -30.22
CA PRO A 38 -13.41 1.38 -29.88
C PRO A 38 -13.96 1.84 -28.52
N ALA A 39 -13.12 2.15 -27.54
CA ALA A 39 -13.58 2.68 -26.24
C ALA A 39 -14.29 4.03 -26.38
N LEU A 40 -13.73 4.94 -27.19
CA LEU A 40 -14.33 6.24 -27.49
C LEU A 40 -15.66 6.09 -28.25
N LEU A 41 -15.73 5.16 -29.19
CA LEU A 41 -16.96 4.88 -29.93
C LEU A 41 -18.08 4.35 -29.03
N LEU A 42 -17.75 3.42 -28.13
CA LEU A 42 -18.71 2.89 -27.17
C LEU A 42 -19.23 3.98 -26.24
N ALA A 43 -18.36 4.87 -25.76
CA ALA A 43 -18.75 6.00 -24.91
C ALA A 43 -19.60 7.03 -25.66
N HIS A 44 -19.28 7.31 -26.92
CA HIS A 44 -19.99 8.30 -27.73
C HIS A 44 -21.35 7.80 -28.24
N SER A 45 -21.40 6.58 -28.76
CA SER A 45 -22.55 6.04 -29.51
C SER A 45 -23.30 4.92 -28.79
N GLY A 46 -22.86 4.54 -27.57
CA GLY A 46 -23.47 3.45 -26.80
C GLY A 46 -23.01 2.07 -27.26
N SER A 47 -23.63 1.01 -26.72
CA SER A 47 -23.19 -0.37 -26.98
C SER A 47 -23.51 -0.87 -28.38
N SER A 48 -24.40 -0.20 -29.13
CA SER A 48 -24.68 -0.51 -30.53
C SER A 48 -23.45 -0.32 -31.43
N ALA A 49 -22.53 0.57 -31.07
CA ALA A 49 -21.27 0.77 -31.80
C ALA A 49 -20.43 -0.52 -31.87
N ALA A 50 -20.59 -1.45 -30.91
CA ALA A 50 -19.91 -2.74 -30.97
C ALA A 50 -20.37 -3.59 -32.17
N GLN A 51 -21.66 -3.51 -32.55
CA GLN A 51 -22.19 -4.19 -33.72
C GLN A 51 -21.67 -3.55 -35.01
N SER A 52 -21.60 -2.22 -35.06
CA SER A 52 -21.01 -1.50 -36.19
C SER A 52 -19.54 -1.82 -36.37
N LEU A 53 -18.77 -1.94 -35.28
CA LEU A 53 -17.37 -2.40 -35.30
C LEU A 53 -17.26 -3.84 -35.84
N ALA A 54 -18.12 -4.76 -35.39
CA ALA A 54 -18.12 -6.13 -35.89
C ALA A 54 -18.49 -6.22 -37.38
N GLN A 55 -19.44 -5.41 -37.86
CA GLN A 55 -19.80 -5.33 -39.29
C GLN A 55 -18.66 -4.74 -40.13
N TRP A 56 -17.98 -3.72 -39.60
CA TRP A 56 -16.82 -3.12 -40.23
C TRP A 56 -15.67 -4.13 -40.35
N GLN A 57 -15.36 -4.90 -39.28
CA GLN A 57 -14.38 -5.99 -39.34
C GLN A 57 -14.69 -6.95 -40.50
N GLY A 58 -15.96 -7.31 -40.70
CA GLY A 58 -16.37 -8.27 -41.72
C GLY A 58 -16.25 -7.71 -43.13
N THR A 59 -16.57 -6.44 -43.31
CA THR A 59 -16.39 -5.72 -44.58
C THR A 59 -14.90 -5.67 -44.95
N VAL A 60 -14.04 -5.26 -44.01
CA VAL A 60 -12.60 -5.19 -44.23
C VAL A 60 -11.99 -6.58 -44.51
N LEU A 61 -12.40 -7.60 -43.76
CA LEU A 61 -11.96 -8.98 -44.00
C LEU A 61 -12.32 -9.46 -45.40
N GLY A 62 -13.52 -9.14 -45.89
CA GLY A 62 -13.96 -9.49 -47.24
C GLY A 62 -13.21 -8.72 -48.34
N GLU A 63 -12.89 -7.45 -48.12
CA GLU A 63 -12.15 -6.63 -49.10
C GLU A 63 -10.65 -6.99 -49.18
N LEU A 64 -10.06 -7.44 -48.07
CA LEU A 64 -8.66 -7.85 -47.99
C LEU A 64 -8.47 -9.38 -48.09
N ASP A 65 -9.51 -10.11 -48.48
CA ASP A 65 -9.45 -11.57 -48.60
C ASP A 65 -8.38 -12.00 -49.62
N GLY A 66 -7.55 -12.97 -49.23
CA GLY A 66 -6.44 -13.46 -50.03
C GLY A 66 -5.16 -12.60 -50.04
N GLU A 67 -5.15 -11.42 -49.41
CA GLU A 67 -3.95 -10.57 -49.29
C GLU A 67 -3.00 -11.03 -48.16
N LEU A 68 -3.54 -11.67 -47.12
CA LEU A 68 -2.80 -12.23 -45.98
C LEU A 68 -3.45 -13.53 -45.49
N GLU A 69 -2.70 -14.31 -44.72
CA GLU A 69 -3.25 -15.46 -44.00
C GLU A 69 -4.39 -15.02 -43.06
N PRO A 70 -5.50 -15.78 -42.97
CA PRO A 70 -6.66 -15.40 -42.17
C PRO A 70 -6.35 -15.06 -40.71
N ASP A 71 -5.41 -15.79 -40.09
CA ASP A 71 -4.94 -15.52 -38.73
C ASP A 71 -4.35 -14.10 -38.62
N LEU A 72 -3.46 -13.72 -39.53
CA LEU A 72 -2.77 -12.42 -39.53
C LEU A 72 -3.74 -11.27 -39.84
N LEU A 73 -4.68 -11.50 -40.75
CA LEU A 73 -5.70 -10.51 -41.09
C LEU A 73 -6.65 -10.28 -39.90
N SER A 74 -7.07 -11.36 -39.24
CA SER A 74 -7.94 -11.27 -38.06
C SER A 74 -7.27 -10.56 -36.88
N ASP A 75 -5.99 -10.86 -36.64
CA ASP A 75 -5.13 -10.22 -35.65
C ASP A 75 -4.98 -8.71 -35.89
N GLY A 76 -4.89 -8.30 -37.15
CA GLY A 76 -4.80 -6.88 -37.55
C GLY A 76 -6.06 -6.07 -37.22
N LEU A 77 -7.18 -6.75 -36.94
CA LEU A 77 -8.49 -6.16 -36.70
C LEU A 77 -9.01 -6.42 -35.27
N ASP A 78 -8.10 -6.70 -34.32
CA ASP A 78 -8.43 -6.97 -32.92
C ASP A 78 -8.93 -5.75 -32.11
N GLY A 79 -9.06 -4.59 -32.76
CA GLY A 79 -9.48 -3.33 -32.17
C GLY A 79 -8.34 -2.45 -31.66
N ARG A 80 -7.09 -2.93 -31.67
CA ARG A 80 -5.93 -2.14 -31.26
C ARG A 80 -5.45 -1.24 -32.39
N LEU A 81 -5.11 0.01 -32.07
CA LEU A 81 -4.52 0.95 -33.02
C LEU A 81 -3.17 0.44 -33.56
N THR A 82 -2.33 -0.19 -32.72
CA THR A 82 -1.06 -0.78 -33.18
C THR A 82 -1.25 -1.95 -34.14
N SER A 83 -2.29 -2.76 -33.95
CA SER A 83 -2.63 -3.87 -34.86
C SER A 83 -3.08 -3.35 -36.23
N LEU A 84 -3.91 -2.29 -36.25
CA LEU A 84 -4.30 -1.63 -37.50
C LEU A 84 -3.10 -1.07 -38.25
N ASP A 85 -2.18 -0.43 -37.54
CA ASP A 85 -0.98 0.13 -38.14
C ASP A 85 -0.03 -0.96 -38.69
N ARG A 86 0.04 -2.11 -38.02
CA ARG A 86 0.79 -3.27 -38.51
C ARG A 86 0.14 -3.87 -39.76
N LEU A 87 -1.18 -3.96 -39.81
CA LEU A 87 -1.91 -4.41 -41.00
C LEU A 87 -1.69 -3.46 -42.18
N ALA A 88 -1.82 -2.15 -41.98
CA ALA A 88 -1.57 -1.13 -43.00
C ALA A 88 -0.13 -1.15 -43.53
N ARG A 89 0.87 -1.44 -42.68
CA ARG A 89 2.27 -1.65 -43.11
C ARG A 89 2.46 -2.93 -43.93
N SER A 90 1.62 -3.94 -43.72
CA SER A 90 1.73 -5.25 -44.36
C SER A 90 1.04 -5.29 -45.73
N VAL A 91 -0.04 -4.53 -45.91
CA VAL A 91 -0.85 -4.51 -47.15
C VAL A 91 -0.95 -3.07 -47.68
N PRO A 92 -0.35 -2.74 -48.85
CA PRO A 92 -0.18 -1.36 -49.32
C PRO A 92 -1.46 -0.52 -49.43
N HIS A 93 -2.61 -1.13 -49.69
CA HIS A 93 -3.90 -0.45 -49.85
C HIS A 93 -4.84 -0.60 -48.64
N ALA A 94 -4.44 -1.36 -47.60
CA ALA A 94 -5.29 -1.60 -46.44
C ALA A 94 -5.61 -0.30 -45.68
N GLN A 95 -4.71 0.69 -45.68
CA GLN A 95 -4.96 1.99 -45.07
C GLN A 95 -6.24 2.66 -45.60
N ALA A 96 -6.43 2.65 -46.92
CA ALA A 96 -7.59 3.24 -47.56
C ALA A 96 -8.85 2.43 -47.24
N VAL A 97 -8.79 1.10 -47.40
CA VAL A 97 -9.89 0.17 -47.09
C VAL A 97 -10.37 0.35 -45.64
N LEU A 98 -9.45 0.32 -44.67
CA LEU A 98 -9.75 0.45 -43.25
C LEU A 98 -10.47 1.76 -42.94
N ARG A 99 -9.94 2.88 -43.45
CA ARG A 99 -10.46 4.21 -43.18
C ARG A 99 -11.79 4.48 -43.88
N ASP A 100 -11.87 4.16 -45.16
CA ASP A 100 -13.06 4.47 -45.97
C ASP A 100 -14.24 3.59 -45.50
N SER A 101 -14.00 2.31 -45.21
CA SER A 101 -15.00 1.43 -44.59
C SER A 101 -15.43 1.90 -43.20
N ALA A 102 -14.49 2.39 -42.37
CA ALA A 102 -14.80 2.94 -41.05
C ALA A 102 -15.67 4.20 -41.15
N PHE A 103 -15.43 5.05 -42.16
CA PHE A 103 -16.27 6.21 -42.44
C PHE A 103 -17.68 5.78 -42.85
N ASP A 104 -17.81 4.83 -43.76
CA ASP A 104 -19.10 4.33 -44.26
C ASP A 104 -19.94 3.67 -43.16
N HIS A 105 -19.30 3.05 -42.16
CA HIS A 105 -19.96 2.47 -40.99
C HIS A 105 -20.23 3.49 -39.86
N GLY A 106 -19.91 4.77 -40.06
CA GLY A 106 -20.11 5.82 -39.06
C GLY A 106 -19.20 5.69 -37.83
N LEU A 107 -18.05 5.04 -37.96
CA LEU A 107 -17.09 4.76 -36.87
C LEU A 107 -16.05 5.86 -36.67
N LEU A 108 -16.17 6.97 -37.41
CA LEU A 108 -15.30 8.15 -37.29
C LEU A 108 -16.11 9.44 -37.03
N PRO A 109 -16.98 9.48 -36.00
CA PRO A 109 -17.69 10.71 -35.66
C PRO A 109 -16.70 11.77 -35.17
N ARG A 110 -16.99 13.05 -35.45
CA ARG A 110 -16.08 14.17 -35.19
C ARG A 110 -15.51 14.20 -33.75
N PRO A 111 -16.30 14.00 -32.67
CA PRO A 111 -15.76 14.00 -31.31
C PRO A 111 -14.72 12.89 -31.06
N VAL A 112 -14.88 11.71 -31.68
CA VAL A 112 -13.92 10.60 -31.54
C VAL A 112 -12.63 10.93 -32.31
N VAL A 113 -12.79 11.47 -33.53
CA VAL A 113 -11.67 11.91 -34.37
C VAL A 113 -10.84 12.99 -33.66
N ASP A 114 -11.49 13.98 -33.05
CA ASP A 114 -10.81 15.08 -32.34
C ASP A 114 -9.98 14.56 -31.14
N VAL A 115 -10.49 13.57 -30.39
CA VAL A 115 -9.75 12.96 -29.29
C VAL A 115 -8.57 12.15 -29.80
N LEU A 116 -8.76 11.30 -30.81
CA LEU A 116 -7.67 10.51 -31.39
C LEU A 116 -6.57 11.40 -31.99
N ALA A 117 -6.96 12.49 -32.63
CA ALA A 117 -6.04 13.48 -33.20
C ALA A 117 -5.31 14.33 -32.14
N SER A 118 -5.63 14.18 -30.85
CA SER A 118 -4.97 14.93 -29.77
C SER A 118 -3.67 14.32 -29.27
N TYR A 119 -3.34 13.10 -29.71
CA TYR A 119 -2.16 12.39 -29.23
C TYR A 119 -1.02 12.40 -30.25
N PRO A 120 0.18 12.85 -29.85
CA PRO A 120 1.37 12.74 -30.69
C PRO A 120 1.75 11.27 -30.87
N GLU A 121 2.21 10.92 -32.08
CA GLU A 121 2.70 9.57 -32.41
C GLU A 121 1.67 8.45 -32.14
N ALA A 122 0.37 8.76 -32.16
CA ALA A 122 -0.67 7.75 -32.03
C ALA A 122 -0.54 6.69 -33.14
N PRO A 123 -0.55 5.39 -32.80
CA PRO A 123 -0.62 4.34 -33.80
C PRO A 123 -1.86 4.52 -34.66
N ALA A 124 -1.75 4.18 -35.95
CA ALA A 124 -2.83 4.38 -36.92
C ALA A 124 -3.35 5.83 -36.97
N ALA A 125 -2.50 6.85 -36.75
CA ALA A 125 -2.88 8.27 -36.89
C ALA A 125 -3.51 8.60 -38.25
N TRP A 126 -3.18 7.83 -39.29
CA TRP A 126 -3.80 7.93 -40.61
C TRP A 126 -5.31 7.64 -40.63
N LEU A 127 -5.85 6.95 -39.63
CA LEU A 127 -7.27 6.58 -39.53
C LEU A 127 -8.16 7.82 -39.43
N THR A 128 -7.69 8.87 -38.75
CA THR A 128 -8.44 10.12 -38.60
C THR A 128 -8.24 11.07 -39.77
N GLY A 129 -7.14 10.93 -40.52
CA GLY A 129 -6.72 11.86 -41.57
C GLY A 129 -6.55 13.31 -41.10
N SER A 130 -6.50 13.55 -39.78
CA SER A 130 -6.49 14.88 -39.17
C SER A 130 -5.09 15.24 -38.68
N GLU A 131 -4.73 16.52 -38.75
CA GLU A 131 -3.49 17.02 -38.14
C GLU A 131 -3.57 16.93 -36.60
N LEU A 132 -2.42 16.92 -35.94
CA LEU A 132 -2.34 16.93 -34.47
C LEU A 132 -3.02 18.19 -33.91
N GLN A 133 -3.97 18.00 -33.00
CA GLN A 133 -4.72 19.09 -32.36
C GLN A 133 -4.49 19.11 -30.85
N ALA A 134 -4.67 20.28 -30.24
CA ALA A 134 -4.73 20.34 -28.78
C ALA A 134 -6.06 19.70 -28.29
N PRO A 135 -6.04 18.93 -27.19
CA PRO A 135 -7.25 18.33 -26.64
C PRO A 135 -8.21 19.43 -26.16
N THR A 136 -9.48 19.32 -26.57
CA THR A 136 -10.56 20.20 -26.13
C THR A 136 -11.16 19.71 -24.81
N ASN A 137 -11.86 20.57 -24.08
CA ASN A 137 -12.55 20.17 -22.84
C ASN A 137 -13.59 19.07 -23.09
N ASP A 138 -14.35 19.16 -24.19
CA ASP A 138 -15.33 18.14 -24.58
C ASP A 138 -14.65 16.83 -24.96
N GLY A 139 -13.50 16.90 -25.64
CA GLY A 139 -12.68 15.73 -25.94
C GLY A 139 -12.15 15.04 -24.69
N LEU A 140 -11.65 15.81 -23.71
CA LEU A 140 -11.21 15.28 -22.41
C LEU A 140 -12.36 14.68 -21.60
N ALA A 141 -13.56 15.26 -21.69
CA ALA A 141 -14.75 14.72 -21.05
C ALA A 141 -15.15 13.37 -21.68
N LEU A 142 -15.16 13.27 -23.01
CA LEU A 142 -15.43 12.03 -23.72
C LEU A 142 -14.37 10.95 -23.41
N LEU A 143 -13.09 11.31 -23.41
CA LEU A 143 -12.01 10.41 -23.05
C LEU A 143 -12.15 9.89 -21.61
N SER A 144 -12.44 10.79 -20.67
CA SER A 144 -12.66 10.43 -19.26
C SER A 144 -13.86 9.49 -19.12
N LEU A 145 -14.94 9.74 -19.86
CA LEU A 145 -16.10 8.86 -19.91
C LEU A 145 -15.74 7.48 -20.45
N ALA A 146 -15.01 7.42 -21.57
CA ALA A 146 -14.59 6.18 -22.20
C ALA A 146 -13.72 5.32 -21.28
N LEU A 147 -12.72 5.90 -20.63
CA LEU A 147 -11.87 5.17 -19.68
C LEU A 147 -12.67 4.74 -18.45
N ARG A 148 -13.51 5.62 -17.90
CA ARG A 148 -14.35 5.28 -16.74
C ARG A 148 -15.28 4.12 -17.06
N GLU A 149 -16.04 4.20 -18.16
CA GLU A 149 -16.96 3.13 -18.58
C GLU A 149 -16.21 1.83 -18.83
N ALA A 150 -15.07 1.85 -19.52
CA ALA A 150 -14.26 0.65 -19.75
C ALA A 150 -13.75 0.00 -18.46
N ILE A 151 -13.51 0.77 -17.39
CA ILE A 151 -13.00 0.29 -16.11
C ILE A 151 -14.14 -0.15 -15.15
N SER A 152 -15.25 0.60 -15.12
CA SER A 152 -16.31 0.39 -14.12
C SER A 152 -17.52 -0.38 -14.63
N ASP A 153 -17.74 -0.44 -15.95
CA ASP A 153 -18.83 -1.21 -16.55
C ASP A 153 -18.27 -2.51 -17.17
N GLY A 154 -18.54 -3.63 -16.47
CA GLY A 154 -18.07 -4.94 -16.89
C GLY A 154 -18.56 -5.37 -18.27
N HIS A 155 -19.71 -4.87 -18.75
CA HIS A 155 -20.20 -5.16 -20.10
C HIS A 155 -19.38 -4.37 -21.14
N ARG A 156 -19.04 -3.11 -20.87
CA ARG A 156 -18.17 -2.30 -21.75
C ARG A 156 -16.78 -2.91 -21.87
N GLU A 157 -16.21 -3.35 -20.75
CA GLU A 157 -14.95 -4.10 -20.74
C GLU A 157 -15.05 -5.36 -21.62
N ALA A 158 -16.15 -6.12 -21.49
CA ALA A 158 -16.34 -7.34 -22.27
C ALA A 158 -16.49 -7.06 -23.77
N LEU A 159 -17.22 -6.02 -24.19
CA LEU A 159 -17.34 -5.63 -25.59
C LEU A 159 -15.98 -5.31 -26.22
N LEU A 160 -15.14 -4.53 -25.54
CA LEU A 160 -13.77 -4.22 -25.99
C LEU A 160 -12.94 -5.50 -26.14
N LYS A 161 -13.04 -6.40 -25.16
CA LYS A 161 -12.31 -7.67 -25.16
C LYS A 161 -12.85 -8.70 -26.16
N CYS A 162 -14.05 -8.48 -26.70
CA CYS A 162 -14.68 -9.37 -27.67
C CYS A 162 -14.28 -9.07 -29.12
N LEU A 163 -13.73 -7.88 -29.41
CA LEU A 163 -13.27 -7.49 -30.75
C LEU A 163 -12.31 -8.50 -31.41
N PRO A 164 -11.26 -9.04 -30.74
CA PRO A 164 -10.43 -10.10 -31.33
C PRO A 164 -11.22 -11.38 -31.60
N ILE A 165 -12.19 -11.71 -30.74
CA ILE A 165 -13.02 -12.91 -30.91
C ILE A 165 -13.88 -12.76 -32.17
N TRP A 166 -14.53 -11.63 -32.36
CA TRP A 166 -15.37 -11.37 -33.54
C TRP A 166 -14.55 -11.41 -34.83
N SER A 167 -13.38 -10.76 -34.85
CA SER A 167 -12.48 -10.81 -36.00
C SER A 167 -12.05 -12.25 -36.32
N ALA A 168 -11.65 -13.02 -35.30
CA ALA A 168 -11.26 -14.42 -35.46
C ALA A 168 -12.42 -15.32 -35.92
N VAL A 169 -13.66 -15.06 -35.47
CA VAL A 169 -14.86 -15.78 -35.91
C VAL A 169 -15.13 -15.51 -37.39
N GLN A 170 -15.07 -14.25 -37.80
CA GLN A 170 -15.34 -13.84 -39.18
C GLN A 170 -14.26 -14.32 -40.16
N ALA A 171 -13.00 -14.38 -39.71
CA ALA A 171 -11.90 -14.96 -40.48
C ALA A 171 -11.89 -16.51 -40.47
N GLY A 172 -12.79 -17.16 -39.71
CA GLY A 172 -12.88 -18.62 -39.66
C GLY A 172 -11.78 -19.32 -38.85
N VAL A 173 -11.08 -18.58 -37.98
CA VAL A 173 -9.91 -19.07 -37.22
C VAL A 173 -10.18 -19.24 -35.73
N PHE A 174 -11.32 -18.73 -35.24
CA PHE A 174 -11.70 -18.87 -33.83
C PHE A 174 -11.92 -20.34 -33.43
N ARG A 175 -11.33 -20.74 -32.30
CA ARG A 175 -11.47 -22.08 -31.72
C ARG A 175 -11.79 -21.98 -30.24
N SER A 176 -12.83 -22.68 -29.80
CA SER A 176 -13.20 -22.80 -28.39
C SER A 176 -14.01 -24.08 -28.18
N ASP A 177 -14.39 -24.38 -26.94
CA ASP A 177 -15.30 -25.48 -26.64
C ASP A 177 -16.74 -25.16 -27.10
N SER A 178 -17.55 -26.21 -27.28
CA SER A 178 -18.91 -26.07 -27.79
C SER A 178 -19.80 -25.18 -26.91
N ALA A 179 -19.63 -25.22 -25.58
CA ALA A 179 -20.46 -24.42 -24.70
C ALA A 179 -20.15 -22.92 -24.82
N THR A 180 -18.86 -22.57 -24.94
CA THR A 180 -18.43 -21.18 -25.21
C THR A 180 -18.93 -20.70 -26.58
N ILE A 181 -18.84 -21.53 -27.62
CA ILE A 181 -19.34 -21.17 -28.95
C ILE A 181 -20.85 -20.91 -28.92
N GLU A 182 -21.65 -21.81 -28.35
CA GLU A 182 -23.11 -21.61 -28.25
C GLU A 182 -23.46 -20.35 -27.45
N LEU A 183 -22.72 -20.05 -26.38
CA LEU A 183 -22.94 -18.86 -25.56
C LEU A 183 -22.67 -17.55 -26.32
N LEU A 184 -21.65 -17.52 -27.19
CA LEU A 184 -21.24 -16.29 -27.87
C LEU A 184 -21.99 -16.02 -29.19
N LYS A 185 -22.75 -16.98 -29.72
CA LYS A 185 -23.49 -16.82 -31.00
C LYS A 185 -24.45 -15.63 -31.02
N THR A 186 -25.10 -15.33 -29.91
CA THR A 186 -26.09 -14.25 -29.79
C THR A 186 -25.53 -13.02 -29.08
N TYR A 187 -24.24 -13.03 -28.71
CA TYR A 187 -23.60 -11.94 -27.99
C TYR A 187 -23.34 -10.75 -28.93
N PRO A 188 -23.62 -9.49 -28.54
CA PRO A 188 -24.10 -9.03 -27.22
C PRO A 188 -25.62 -8.81 -27.13
N ALA A 189 -26.41 -9.26 -28.11
CA ALA A 189 -27.81 -8.90 -28.28
C ALA A 189 -28.77 -9.59 -27.29
N ASP A 190 -28.46 -10.82 -26.88
CA ASP A 190 -29.31 -11.59 -25.97
C ASP A 190 -29.07 -11.21 -24.50
N SER A 191 -30.04 -10.54 -23.88
CA SER A 191 -29.95 -10.10 -22.48
C SER A 191 -29.88 -11.22 -21.46
N ASP A 192 -30.44 -12.40 -21.78
CA ASP A 192 -30.56 -13.50 -20.83
C ASP A 192 -29.22 -14.23 -20.65
N THR A 193 -28.39 -14.22 -21.69
CA THR A 193 -27.08 -14.86 -21.70
C THR A 193 -25.92 -13.87 -21.55
N ARG A 194 -26.17 -12.56 -21.71
CA ARG A 194 -25.16 -11.49 -21.70
C ARG A 194 -24.21 -11.54 -20.51
N ASN A 195 -24.71 -11.60 -19.28
CA ASN A 195 -23.83 -11.57 -18.09
C ASN A 195 -22.87 -12.77 -18.03
N ARG A 196 -23.31 -13.93 -18.53
CA ARG A 196 -22.48 -15.14 -18.63
C ARG A 196 -21.44 -14.97 -19.73
N ALA A 197 -21.85 -14.47 -20.90
CA ALA A 197 -20.96 -14.19 -22.03
C ALA A 197 -19.88 -13.16 -21.65
N ASP A 198 -20.29 -12.04 -21.03
CA ASP A 198 -19.41 -11.00 -20.49
C ASP A 198 -18.31 -11.59 -19.61
N SER A 199 -18.70 -12.50 -18.69
CA SER A 199 -17.77 -13.15 -17.77
C SER A 199 -16.77 -14.07 -18.49
N VAL A 200 -17.23 -14.83 -19.48
CA VAL A 200 -16.38 -15.70 -20.30
C VAL A 200 -15.39 -14.89 -21.12
N VAL A 201 -15.84 -13.83 -21.79
CA VAL A 201 -14.98 -12.96 -22.61
C VAL A 201 -13.89 -12.29 -21.76
N ARG A 202 -14.25 -11.73 -20.60
CA ARG A 202 -13.26 -11.11 -19.70
C ARG A 202 -12.24 -12.13 -19.18
N ALA A 203 -12.70 -13.33 -18.82
CA ALA A 203 -11.82 -14.41 -18.34
C ALA A 203 -10.88 -14.92 -19.44
N SER A 204 -11.33 -14.99 -20.70
CA SER A 204 -10.51 -15.48 -21.82
C SER A 204 -9.38 -14.53 -22.22
N TRP A 205 -9.51 -13.22 -21.96
CA TRP A 205 -8.55 -12.20 -22.41
C TRP A 205 -7.11 -12.51 -22.00
N GLY A 206 -6.88 -12.82 -20.71
CA GLY A 206 -5.55 -13.13 -20.19
C GLY A 206 -4.97 -14.41 -20.79
N ALA A 207 -5.80 -15.42 -21.04
CA ALA A 207 -5.39 -16.68 -21.64
C ALA A 207 -5.01 -16.51 -23.13
N ILE A 208 -5.82 -15.79 -23.90
CA ILE A 208 -5.54 -15.46 -25.30
C ILE A 208 -4.23 -14.67 -25.40
N LYS A 209 -4.08 -13.61 -24.59
CA LYS A 209 -2.87 -12.79 -24.55
C LYS A 209 -1.64 -13.62 -24.16
N GLY A 210 -1.76 -14.48 -23.17
CA GLY A 210 -0.68 -15.39 -22.74
C GLY A 210 -0.26 -16.36 -23.84
N ALA A 211 -1.21 -16.94 -24.58
CA ALA A 211 -0.93 -17.83 -25.70
C ALA A 211 -0.18 -17.11 -26.85
N ILE A 212 -0.53 -15.86 -27.13
CA ILE A 212 0.16 -15.03 -28.13
C ILE A 212 1.58 -14.71 -27.68
N LEU A 213 1.75 -14.26 -26.42
CA LEU A 213 3.07 -13.96 -25.84
C LEU A 213 4.00 -15.18 -25.79
N HIS A 214 3.44 -16.38 -25.64
CA HIS A 214 4.23 -17.62 -25.70
C HIS A 214 4.83 -17.88 -27.09
N LYS A 215 4.10 -17.53 -28.16
CA LYS A 215 4.56 -17.69 -29.54
C LYS A 215 5.48 -16.54 -29.98
N GLU A 216 5.12 -15.31 -29.61
CA GLU A 216 5.81 -14.08 -30.00
C GLU A 216 5.97 -13.16 -28.77
N PRO A 217 7.07 -13.29 -27.99
CA PRO A 217 7.23 -12.54 -26.74
C PRO A 217 7.21 -11.02 -26.87
N SER A 218 7.62 -10.49 -28.03
CA SER A 218 7.66 -9.06 -28.34
C SER A 218 6.36 -8.53 -28.97
N ARG A 219 5.30 -9.35 -29.08
CA ARG A 219 4.08 -9.00 -29.83
C ARG A 219 3.52 -7.64 -29.43
N PHE A 220 3.45 -7.38 -28.13
CA PHE A 220 2.80 -6.22 -27.54
C PHE A 220 3.77 -5.07 -27.20
N ASP A 221 5.03 -5.11 -27.65
CA ASP A 221 6.03 -4.07 -27.31
C ASP A 221 5.64 -2.69 -27.85
N GLU A 222 5.09 -2.62 -29.07
CA GLU A 222 4.57 -1.38 -29.66
C GLU A 222 3.36 -0.87 -28.87
N SER A 223 2.45 -1.77 -28.47
CA SER A 223 1.27 -1.46 -27.66
C SER A 223 1.65 -0.88 -26.29
N ILE A 224 2.63 -1.49 -25.61
CA ILE A 224 3.17 -1.02 -24.32
C ILE A 224 3.88 0.34 -24.48
N ARG A 225 4.60 0.55 -25.59
CA ARG A 225 5.22 1.85 -25.89
C ARG A 225 4.18 2.94 -26.06
N TRP A 226 3.13 2.65 -26.82
CA TRP A 226 1.99 3.55 -27.00
C TRP A 226 1.29 3.86 -25.67
N ALA A 227 1.01 2.84 -24.84
CA ALA A 227 0.42 3.04 -23.53
C ALA A 227 1.23 4.00 -22.65
N LYS A 228 2.57 3.91 -22.67
CA LYS A 228 3.45 4.86 -21.94
C LYS A 228 3.28 6.30 -22.44
N VAL A 229 3.20 6.50 -23.76
CA VAL A 229 2.96 7.82 -24.36
C VAL A 229 1.59 8.35 -23.95
N PHE A 230 0.54 7.55 -24.11
CA PHE A 230 -0.83 7.91 -23.74
C PHE A 230 -0.94 8.37 -22.29
N TRP A 231 -0.44 7.58 -21.33
CA TRP A 231 -0.48 7.95 -19.91
C TRP A 231 0.41 9.16 -19.61
N GLY A 232 1.56 9.29 -20.28
CA GLY A 232 2.46 10.44 -20.15
C GLY A 232 1.79 11.74 -20.61
N VAL A 233 1.16 11.73 -21.79
CA VAL A 233 0.42 12.88 -22.33
C VAL A 233 -0.70 13.29 -21.37
N ASN A 234 -1.54 12.35 -20.94
CA ASN A 234 -2.65 12.65 -20.03
C ASN A 234 -2.19 13.25 -18.68
N SER A 235 -1.05 12.79 -18.16
CA SER A 235 -0.46 13.35 -16.93
C SER A 235 0.01 14.80 -17.06
N MET A 236 0.33 15.24 -18.28
CA MET A 236 0.73 16.61 -18.59
C MET A 236 -0.46 17.49 -18.99
N THR A 237 -1.52 16.88 -19.55
CA THR A 237 -2.71 17.59 -20.02
C THR A 237 -3.69 17.90 -18.90
N THR A 238 -3.84 16.98 -17.93
CA THR A 238 -4.78 17.15 -16.82
C THR A 238 -4.10 17.11 -15.47
N ARG A 239 -4.67 17.81 -14.48
CA ARG A 239 -4.15 17.79 -13.11
C ARG A 239 -4.66 16.58 -12.34
N CYS A 240 -3.92 16.17 -11.31
CA CYS A 240 -4.43 15.18 -10.36
C CYS A 240 -5.68 15.73 -9.64
N ILE A 241 -6.61 14.85 -9.34
CA ILE A 241 -7.83 15.16 -8.58
C ILE A 241 -7.75 14.44 -7.25
N ARG A 242 -7.87 15.19 -6.14
CA ARG A 242 -7.86 14.64 -4.78
C ARG A 242 -9.28 14.34 -4.33
N LYS A 243 -9.42 13.49 -3.30
CA LYS A 243 -10.73 13.20 -2.72
C LYS A 243 -11.42 14.47 -2.19
N ARG A 244 -10.67 15.33 -1.51
CA ARG A 244 -11.16 16.62 -1.00
C ARG A 244 -11.70 17.55 -2.09
N ASP A 245 -11.13 17.51 -3.30
CA ASP A 245 -11.56 18.39 -4.40
C ASP A 245 -12.96 18.00 -4.89
N VAL A 246 -13.31 16.71 -4.79
CA VAL A 246 -14.62 16.15 -5.18
C VAL A 246 -15.65 16.37 -4.07
N GLU A 247 -15.27 16.13 -2.81
CA GLU A 247 -16.18 16.24 -1.67
C GLU A 247 -16.52 17.70 -1.31
N SER A 248 -15.64 18.66 -1.62
CA SER A 248 -15.75 20.04 -1.11
C SER A 248 -16.34 21.06 -2.09
N GLY A 249 -16.50 20.76 -3.38
CA GLY A 249 -17.08 21.71 -4.35
C GLY A 249 -16.40 23.09 -4.42
N GLY A 250 -15.10 23.19 -4.12
CA GLY A 250 -14.32 24.45 -4.07
C GLY A 250 -13.41 24.54 -2.85
N PRO A 251 -12.42 25.47 -2.82
CA PRO A 251 -11.50 25.60 -1.70
C PRO A 251 -12.26 26.16 -0.50
N ARG A 252 -12.48 25.31 0.51
CA ARG A 252 -12.84 25.74 1.85
C ARG A 252 -11.59 25.70 2.71
N ASP A 253 -11.40 26.76 3.49
CA ASP A 253 -10.37 26.86 4.52
C ASP A 253 -10.38 25.63 5.42
N ASP A 254 -9.19 25.11 5.66
CA ASP A 254 -8.90 24.07 6.65
C ASP A 254 -9.34 24.56 8.03
N ALA A 255 -10.40 23.95 8.58
CA ALA A 255 -10.64 23.76 10.03
C ALA A 255 -12.11 23.38 10.29
N ALA A 256 -12.51 22.16 9.93
CA ALA A 256 -13.63 21.50 10.60
C ALA A 256 -13.61 20.00 10.29
N LEU A 257 -12.92 19.25 11.16
CA LEU A 257 -13.17 17.82 11.24
C LEU A 257 -14.63 17.60 11.67
N PRO A 258 -15.38 16.66 11.05
CA PRO A 258 -16.69 16.27 11.54
C PRO A 258 -16.51 15.71 12.95
N GLY A 259 -17.16 16.34 13.92
CA GLY A 259 -17.21 15.85 15.29
C GLY A 259 -17.85 14.47 15.33
N GLN A 260 -17.03 13.44 15.47
CA GLN A 260 -17.44 12.14 15.97
C GLN A 260 -17.17 12.11 17.48
N GLY A 261 -18.24 11.86 18.25
CA GLY A 261 -18.16 11.30 19.60
C GLY A 261 -17.85 12.25 20.75
N GLY A 262 -18.79 13.12 21.15
CA GLY A 262 -18.70 13.88 22.40
C GLY A 262 -18.58 13.02 23.68
N ASP A 263 -18.90 11.73 23.61
CA ASP A 263 -18.77 10.76 24.72
C ASP A 263 -17.40 10.07 24.75
N GLU A 264 -16.90 9.51 23.63
CA GLU A 264 -15.55 8.93 23.54
C GLU A 264 -14.45 9.97 23.83
N LEU A 265 -14.71 11.23 23.48
CA LEU A 265 -13.81 12.35 23.77
C LEU A 265 -13.62 12.62 25.27
N ARG A 266 -14.54 12.18 26.14
CA ARG A 266 -14.42 12.29 27.61
C ARG A 266 -13.83 11.03 28.24
N GLU A 267 -13.98 9.88 27.60
CA GLU A 267 -13.42 8.60 28.08
C GLU A 267 -11.89 8.60 28.06
N GLY A 268 -11.23 9.26 27.12
CA GLY A 268 -9.75 9.27 27.07
C GLY A 268 -9.04 10.15 28.11
N ASP A 269 -9.73 11.11 28.73
CA ASP A 269 -9.10 12.14 29.57
C ASP A 269 -8.46 11.59 30.84
N HIS A 270 -8.99 10.50 31.39
CA HIS A 270 -8.46 9.88 32.60
C HIS A 270 -7.25 8.97 32.33
N LEU A 271 -6.99 8.57 31.08
CA LEU A 271 -5.95 7.59 30.75
C LEU A 271 -4.55 8.08 31.08
N GLN A 272 -4.28 9.36 30.88
CA GLN A 272 -2.98 9.95 31.23
C GLN A 272 -2.74 9.89 32.74
N GLN A 273 -3.75 10.27 33.53
CA GLN A 273 -3.68 10.22 35.00
C GLN A 273 -3.52 8.77 35.46
N LEU A 274 -4.31 7.85 34.90
CA LEU A 274 -4.20 6.43 35.19
C LEU A 274 -2.79 5.88 34.92
N ALA A 275 -2.15 6.27 33.81
CA ALA A 275 -0.78 5.90 33.52
C ALA A 275 0.23 6.50 34.51
N MET A 276 0.03 7.76 34.94
CA MET A 276 0.86 8.38 35.98
C MET A 276 0.74 7.64 37.31
N ASP A 277 -0.48 7.30 37.73
CA ASP A 277 -0.75 6.59 38.98
C ASP A 277 -0.13 5.19 38.94
N LEU A 278 -0.24 4.47 37.83
CA LEU A 278 0.42 3.17 37.63
C LEU A 278 1.95 3.27 37.74
N VAL A 279 2.58 4.29 37.13
CA VAL A 279 4.02 4.52 37.26
C VAL A 279 4.40 4.83 38.70
N SER A 280 3.61 5.67 39.38
CA SER A 280 3.83 6.01 40.79
C SER A 280 3.77 4.77 41.68
N SER A 281 2.75 3.92 41.52
CA SER A 281 2.62 2.66 42.24
C SER A 281 3.76 1.68 41.96
N PHE A 282 4.26 1.62 40.72
CA PHE A 282 5.42 0.81 40.40
C PHE A 282 6.68 1.28 41.14
N VAL A 283 6.92 2.60 41.19
CA VAL A 283 8.05 3.20 41.93
C VAL A 283 7.91 2.94 43.43
N GLU A 284 6.73 3.20 44.01
CA GLU A 284 6.45 2.96 45.42
C GLU A 284 6.70 1.49 45.83
N ALA A 285 6.25 0.54 45.00
CA ALA A 285 6.47 -0.88 45.25
C ALA A 285 7.97 -1.25 45.28
N LEU A 286 8.81 -0.58 44.48
CA LEU A 286 10.26 -0.80 44.48
C LEU A 286 10.95 -0.14 45.67
N GLU A 287 10.53 1.06 46.06
CA GLU A 287 11.14 1.83 47.15
C GLU A 287 10.78 1.29 48.54
N THR A 288 9.59 0.71 48.68
CA THR A 288 9.10 0.13 49.95
C THR A 288 9.57 -1.31 50.17
N ALA A 289 10.00 -2.01 49.12
CA ALA A 289 10.54 -3.36 49.22
C ALA A 289 12.05 -3.36 49.51
N PRO A 290 12.58 -4.39 50.21
CA PRO A 290 14.03 -4.52 50.42
C PRO A 290 14.81 -4.55 49.09
N SER A 291 15.72 -3.60 48.91
CA SER A 291 16.55 -3.51 47.69
C SER A 291 17.87 -4.27 47.83
N ARG A 292 18.31 -4.94 46.75
CA ARG A 292 19.60 -5.64 46.70
C ARG A 292 20.71 -4.70 46.22
N LEU A 293 21.26 -3.93 47.16
CA LEU A 293 22.26 -2.90 46.83
C LEU A 293 23.67 -3.44 46.49
N TYR A 294 23.95 -4.73 46.73
CA TYR A 294 25.24 -5.32 46.41
C TYR A 294 25.43 -5.58 44.91
N ASP A 295 24.37 -6.04 44.22
CA ASP A 295 24.32 -6.25 42.76
C ASP A 295 23.07 -5.53 42.20
N PRO A 296 23.12 -4.19 42.05
CA PRO A 296 21.93 -3.35 41.78
C PRO A 296 21.45 -3.42 40.32
N GLU A 297 22.27 -3.90 39.39
CA GLU A 297 22.10 -3.79 37.94
C GLU A 297 20.75 -4.34 37.48
N ARG A 298 20.33 -5.46 38.09
CA ARG A 298 19.05 -6.09 37.79
C ARG A 298 17.86 -5.18 38.12
N GLN A 299 17.87 -4.55 39.30
CA GLN A 299 16.80 -3.65 39.72
C GLN A 299 16.85 -2.34 38.90
N GLU A 300 18.04 -1.79 38.67
CA GLU A 300 18.25 -0.57 37.89
C GLU A 300 17.77 -0.71 36.45
N VAL A 301 18.12 -1.80 35.76
CA VAL A 301 17.69 -2.06 34.37
C VAL A 301 16.17 -2.19 34.31
N HIS A 302 15.56 -2.93 35.23
CA HIS A 302 14.10 -3.07 35.28
C HIS A 302 13.40 -1.73 35.56
N ALA A 303 13.86 -0.98 36.57
CA ALA A 303 13.30 0.31 36.93
C ALA A 303 13.44 1.32 35.78
N GLY A 304 14.65 1.43 35.21
CA GLY A 304 14.93 2.37 34.11
C GLY A 304 14.11 2.08 32.86
N LEU A 305 14.01 0.81 32.45
CA LEU A 305 13.25 0.40 31.26
C LEU A 305 11.74 0.62 31.44
N VAL A 306 11.17 0.22 32.58
CA VAL A 306 9.74 0.41 32.86
C VAL A 306 9.40 1.91 32.98
N CYS A 307 10.20 2.68 33.72
CA CYS A 307 9.97 4.11 33.87
C CYS A 307 10.12 4.85 32.53
N ARG A 308 11.07 4.46 31.67
CA ARG A 308 11.17 5.00 30.32
C ARG A 308 9.90 4.72 29.51
N ALA A 309 9.43 3.47 29.47
CA ALA A 309 8.21 3.12 28.77
C ALA A 309 6.98 3.86 29.33
N GLY A 310 6.88 4.00 30.66
CA GLY A 310 5.82 4.76 31.31
C GLY A 310 5.82 6.24 30.94
N ARG A 311 6.99 6.88 30.94
CA ARG A 311 7.13 8.28 30.51
C ARG A 311 6.68 8.49 29.06
N GLU A 312 7.06 7.60 28.15
CA GLU A 312 6.61 7.66 26.74
C GLU A 312 5.09 7.53 26.62
N VAL A 313 4.48 6.58 27.33
CA VAL A 313 3.02 6.42 27.36
C VAL A 313 2.34 7.66 27.92
N ILE A 314 2.78 8.19 29.06
CA ILE A 314 2.21 9.39 29.69
C ILE A 314 2.30 10.60 28.75
N THR A 315 3.44 10.79 28.08
CA THR A 315 3.61 11.87 27.10
C THR A 315 2.69 11.69 25.90
N ALA A 316 2.59 10.47 25.36
CA ALA A 316 1.69 10.17 24.24
C ALA A 316 0.21 10.36 24.60
N LEU A 317 -0.19 9.98 25.81
CA LEU A 317 -1.54 10.21 26.33
C LEU A 317 -1.85 11.70 26.54
N GLY A 318 -0.84 12.53 26.75
CA GLY A 318 -1.01 13.99 26.79
C GLY A 318 -1.28 14.64 25.42
N CYS A 319 -1.07 13.92 24.31
CA CYS A 319 -1.23 14.44 22.95
C CYS A 319 -2.09 13.51 22.10
N ARG A 320 -3.39 13.82 22.01
CA ARG A 320 -4.39 12.97 21.33
C ARG A 320 -4.11 12.71 19.85
N ASP A 321 -3.40 13.61 19.17
CA ASP A 321 -2.99 13.43 17.77
C ASP A 321 -2.07 12.20 17.60
N LEU A 322 -1.36 11.82 18.67
CA LEU A 322 -0.52 10.63 18.67
C LEU A 322 -1.32 9.33 18.78
N TRP A 323 -2.61 9.39 19.14
CA TRP A 323 -3.47 8.21 19.32
C TRP A 323 -3.96 7.68 17.96
N CYS A 324 -3.01 7.32 17.10
CA CYS A 324 -3.26 6.70 15.82
C CYS A 324 -2.11 5.75 15.47
N LEU A 325 -2.32 4.88 14.49
CA LEU A 325 -1.31 3.87 14.12
C LEU A 325 -0.01 4.51 13.59
N GLU A 326 -0.12 5.61 12.84
CA GLU A 326 1.02 6.31 12.25
C GLU A 326 1.97 6.83 13.32
N HIS A 327 1.51 7.76 14.14
CA HIS A 327 2.34 8.45 15.14
C HIS A 327 2.53 7.63 16.42
N GLY A 328 1.53 6.86 16.81
CA GLY A 328 1.54 6.04 18.04
C GLY A 328 2.26 4.70 17.89
N SER A 329 2.66 4.31 16.68
CA SER A 329 3.42 3.07 16.43
C SER A 329 4.67 2.97 17.30
N HIS A 330 5.37 4.08 17.53
CA HIS A 330 6.58 4.12 18.35
C HIS A 330 6.32 3.70 19.81
N VAL A 331 5.21 4.17 20.39
CA VAL A 331 4.81 3.84 21.78
C VAL A 331 4.55 2.34 21.91
N GLY A 332 3.76 1.78 20.99
CA GLY A 332 3.49 0.35 20.94
C GLY A 332 4.76 -0.48 20.75
N ARG A 333 5.69 -0.03 19.90
CA ARG A 333 6.98 -0.69 19.69
C ARG A 333 7.81 -0.73 20.97
N ILE A 334 7.93 0.38 21.68
CA ILE A 334 8.70 0.47 22.94
C ILE A 334 8.13 -0.47 24.01
N LEU A 335 6.80 -0.48 24.19
CA LEU A 335 6.15 -1.35 25.17
C LEU A 335 6.43 -2.83 24.88
N VAL A 336 6.30 -3.24 23.62
CA VAL A 336 6.56 -4.62 23.20
C VAL A 336 8.03 -4.99 23.37
N GLU A 337 8.93 -4.10 22.94
CA GLU A 337 10.37 -4.31 23.05
C GLU A 337 10.83 -4.46 24.49
N THR A 338 10.36 -3.55 25.34
CA THR A 338 10.69 -3.57 26.76
C THR A 338 10.18 -4.83 27.44
N ARG A 339 8.94 -5.25 27.11
CA ARG A 339 8.39 -6.52 27.63
C ARG A 339 9.24 -7.72 27.24
N ILE A 340 9.65 -7.79 25.97
CA ILE A 340 10.50 -8.89 25.48
C ILE A 340 11.84 -8.89 26.22
N TYR A 341 12.51 -7.74 26.33
CA TYR A 341 13.79 -7.63 27.04
C TYR A 341 13.67 -8.07 28.50
N LEU A 342 12.73 -7.51 29.27
CA LEU A 342 12.61 -7.85 30.70
C LEU A 342 12.28 -9.33 30.90
N GLN A 343 11.34 -9.87 30.14
CA GLN A 343 10.93 -11.27 30.27
C GLN A 343 12.04 -12.24 29.82
N TRP A 344 12.78 -11.90 28.76
CA TRP A 344 13.90 -12.70 28.29
C TRP A 344 15.08 -12.66 29.27
N MET A 345 15.50 -11.46 29.72
CA MET A 345 16.58 -11.28 30.71
C MET A 345 16.25 -11.94 32.04
N GLY A 346 14.98 -11.93 32.46
CA GLY A 346 14.53 -12.61 33.68
C GLY A 346 14.75 -14.13 33.70
N GLY A 347 14.98 -14.76 32.54
CA GLY A 347 15.34 -16.17 32.40
C GLY A 347 16.82 -16.43 32.11
N GLN A 348 17.67 -15.41 32.08
CA GLN A 348 19.11 -15.55 31.83
C GLN A 348 19.93 -15.52 33.13
N ASP A 349 21.24 -15.75 32.99
CA ASP A 349 22.21 -15.48 34.04
C ASP A 349 22.21 -13.99 34.44
N PRO A 350 22.27 -13.64 35.76
CA PRO A 350 22.24 -12.25 36.22
C PRO A 350 23.29 -11.32 35.59
N GLU A 351 24.42 -11.84 35.13
CA GLU A 351 25.45 -11.07 34.42
C GLU A 351 24.91 -10.37 33.16
N ILE A 352 23.77 -10.82 32.61
CA ILE A 352 23.15 -10.20 31.45
C ILE A 352 22.78 -8.72 31.68
N TYR A 353 22.42 -8.35 32.91
CA TYR A 353 22.01 -6.99 33.25
C TYR A 353 23.21 -6.04 33.26
N HIS A 354 24.33 -6.48 33.84
CA HIS A 354 25.60 -5.76 33.77
C HIS A 354 26.07 -5.62 32.31
N ARG A 355 25.99 -6.69 31.50
CA ARG A 355 26.31 -6.63 30.06
C ARG A 355 25.42 -5.63 29.31
N TYR A 356 24.14 -5.53 29.64
CA TYR A 356 23.23 -4.56 29.05
C TYR A 356 23.67 -3.12 29.34
N GLN A 357 24.06 -2.81 30.59
CA GLN A 357 24.55 -1.50 30.99
C GLN A 357 25.89 -1.16 30.30
N GLU A 358 26.87 -2.07 30.32
CA GLU A 358 28.18 -1.88 29.67
C GLU A 358 28.03 -1.68 28.16
N PHE A 359 27.14 -2.44 27.51
CA PHE A 359 26.84 -2.25 26.10
C PHE A 359 26.27 -0.85 25.83
N GLY A 360 25.34 -0.37 26.67
CA GLY A 360 24.77 0.98 26.56
C GLY A 360 25.81 2.09 26.71
N ALA A 361 26.66 1.99 27.74
CA ALA A 361 27.76 2.94 27.96
C ALA A 361 28.78 2.92 26.80
N GLY A 362 29.11 1.73 26.29
CA GLY A 362 29.96 1.56 25.12
C GLY A 362 29.39 2.21 23.85
N LYS A 363 28.08 2.08 23.61
CA LYS A 363 27.39 2.75 22.48
C LYS A 363 27.38 4.28 22.65
N ALA A 364 27.16 4.80 23.84
CA ALA A 364 27.23 6.24 24.10
C ALA A 364 28.62 6.81 23.78
N LYS A 365 29.68 6.10 24.17
CA LYS A 365 31.07 6.44 23.80
C LYS A 365 31.28 6.41 22.30
N LEU A 366 30.81 5.36 21.62
CA LEU A 366 30.89 5.26 20.16
C LEU A 366 30.20 6.45 19.47
N TYR A 367 28.99 6.81 19.91
CA TYR A 367 28.26 7.94 19.33
C TYR A 367 28.93 9.28 19.61
N SER A 368 29.48 9.49 20.80
CA SER A 368 30.30 10.67 21.10
C SER A 368 31.49 10.77 20.15
N ARG A 369 32.20 9.66 19.86
CA ARG A 369 33.31 9.65 18.90
C ARG A 369 32.88 9.93 17.46
N ILE A 370 31.76 9.37 17.03
CA ILE A 370 31.21 9.64 15.70
C ILE A 370 30.84 11.12 15.56
N LEU A 371 30.21 11.70 16.58
CA LEU A 371 29.84 13.12 16.57
C LEU A 371 31.07 14.04 16.70
N ASP A 372 32.14 13.59 17.35
CA ASP A 372 33.45 14.27 17.38
C ASP A 372 34.12 14.34 16.00
N GLU A 373 33.67 13.60 14.99
CA GLU A 373 34.17 13.71 13.61
C GLU A 373 33.45 14.82 12.82
N VAL A 374 32.35 15.38 13.34
CA VAL A 374 31.63 16.46 12.67
C VAL A 374 32.51 17.72 12.61
N PRO A 375 32.68 18.38 11.44
CA PRO A 375 33.53 19.56 11.31
C PRO A 375 33.17 20.67 12.31
N ALA A 376 34.18 21.32 12.89
CA ALA A 376 33.99 22.32 13.96
C ALA A 376 33.14 23.52 13.53
N ASP A 377 33.16 23.87 12.25
CA ASP A 377 32.35 24.91 11.62
C ASP A 377 30.86 24.52 11.47
N ALA A 378 30.55 23.22 11.51
CA ALA A 378 29.18 22.70 11.54
C ALA A 378 28.62 22.53 12.96
N ARG A 379 29.43 22.75 14.01
CA ARG A 379 29.00 22.63 15.41
C ARG A 379 28.47 23.95 15.93
N ASN A 380 27.17 24.02 16.16
CA ASN A 380 26.59 25.13 16.94
C ASN A 380 26.73 24.85 18.45
N PRO A 381 26.45 25.83 19.33
CA PRO A 381 26.54 25.64 20.78
C PRO A 381 25.67 24.49 21.31
N GLU A 382 24.45 24.34 20.79
CA GLU A 382 23.50 23.26 21.17
C GLU A 382 24.06 21.86 20.81
N PHE A 383 24.70 21.73 19.65
CA PHE A 383 25.38 20.50 19.24
C PHE A 383 26.55 20.16 20.17
N THR A 384 27.28 21.18 20.62
CA THR A 384 28.40 21.00 21.54
C THR A 384 27.93 20.58 22.94
N GLU A 385 26.79 21.11 23.39
CA GLU A 385 26.13 20.68 24.62
C GLU A 385 25.65 19.22 24.55
N ALA A 386 24.97 18.84 23.47
CA ALA A 386 24.55 17.46 23.24
C ALA A 386 25.72 16.46 23.18
N LEU A 387 26.84 16.88 22.57
CA LEU A 387 28.11 16.14 22.60
C LEU A 387 28.64 15.93 24.03
N GLY A 388 28.62 16.99 24.84
CA GLY A 388 29.03 16.94 26.25
C GLY A 388 28.15 16.00 27.07
N GLU A 389 26.84 15.98 26.79
CA GLU A 389 25.90 15.07 27.45
C GLU A 389 26.19 13.59 27.10
N LEU A 390 26.40 13.27 25.83
CA LEU A 390 26.79 11.91 25.39
C LEU A 390 28.14 11.48 25.97
N GLY A 391 29.10 12.40 26.07
CA GLY A 391 30.38 12.17 26.75
C GLY A 391 30.17 11.80 28.22
N ARG A 392 29.29 12.50 28.94
CA ARG A 392 28.94 12.21 30.34
C ARG A 392 28.22 10.87 30.51
N LEU A 393 27.32 10.53 29.59
CA LEU A 393 26.58 9.26 29.57
C LEU A 393 27.50 8.05 29.36
N SER A 394 28.68 8.25 28.77
CA SER A 394 29.69 7.19 28.68
C SER A 394 30.37 6.89 30.02
N HIS A 395 30.08 7.64 31.10
CA HIS A 395 30.69 7.52 32.44
C HIS A 395 32.23 7.47 32.40
N ASN A 396 32.84 8.26 31.53
CA ASN A 396 34.28 8.24 31.27
C ASN A 396 35.03 9.25 32.14
N ASP A 397 34.98 9.05 33.47
CA ASP A 397 35.60 9.94 34.45
C ASP A 397 37.05 9.53 34.82
N ASP A 398 37.58 8.47 34.20
CA ASP A 398 38.89 7.90 34.53
C ASP A 398 40.02 8.41 33.62
N VAL A 399 41.24 8.52 34.17
CA VAL A 399 42.43 9.01 33.45
C VAL A 399 42.89 8.03 32.35
N ILE A 400 42.54 6.74 32.46
CA ILE A 400 42.82 5.70 31.47
C ILE A 400 41.55 4.86 31.26
N ASP A 401 41.03 4.90 30.03
CA ASP A 401 39.78 4.25 29.64
C ASP A 401 40.04 2.80 29.16
N HIS A 402 39.65 1.82 29.98
CA HIS A 402 39.79 0.39 29.69
C HIS A 402 38.54 -0.27 29.08
N ARG A 403 37.48 0.50 28.77
CA ARG A 403 36.20 -0.07 28.32
C ARG A 403 36.27 -0.64 26.90
N ILE A 404 35.66 -1.80 26.72
CA ILE A 404 35.50 -2.45 25.41
C ILE A 404 34.26 -1.86 24.73
N VAL A 405 34.44 -1.35 23.50
CA VAL A 405 33.33 -0.88 22.67
C VAL A 405 32.92 -1.97 21.71
N ASP A 406 31.75 -2.56 21.92
CA ASP A 406 31.14 -3.50 20.97
C ASP A 406 30.33 -2.74 19.90
N THR A 407 30.62 -3.01 18.64
CA THR A 407 29.92 -2.41 17.48
C THR A 407 28.75 -3.26 16.99
N SER A 408 28.46 -4.38 17.64
CA SER A 408 27.33 -5.25 17.29
C SER A 408 25.98 -4.53 17.44
N ASP A 409 24.96 -5.08 16.78
CA ASP A 409 23.60 -4.53 16.79
C ASP A 409 22.81 -4.87 18.06
N SER A 410 23.35 -5.73 18.95
CA SER A 410 22.64 -6.24 20.12
C SER A 410 23.60 -6.70 21.23
N PHE A 411 23.32 -6.28 22.46
CA PHE A 411 24.08 -6.65 23.68
C PHE A 411 24.18 -8.16 23.95
N SER A 412 23.34 -8.97 23.31
CA SER A 412 23.28 -10.43 23.48
C SER A 412 23.69 -11.21 22.24
N GLY A 413 23.96 -10.53 21.12
CA GLY A 413 24.12 -11.16 19.79
C GLY A 413 22.84 -11.76 19.22
N LYS A 414 21.68 -11.62 19.88
CA LYS A 414 20.38 -12.11 19.41
C LYS A 414 19.52 -10.96 18.89
N SER A 415 18.74 -11.27 17.86
CA SER A 415 17.65 -10.38 17.44
C SER A 415 16.52 -10.42 18.48
N ILE A 416 15.77 -9.34 18.59
CA ILE A 416 14.56 -9.26 19.43
C ILE A 416 13.55 -10.37 19.10
N ARG A 417 13.46 -10.80 17.83
CA ARG A 417 12.60 -11.91 17.42
C ARG A 417 13.04 -13.24 18.06
N ALA A 418 14.35 -13.49 18.10
CA ALA A 418 14.89 -14.69 18.72
C ALA A 418 14.67 -14.67 20.24
N MET A 419 14.85 -13.50 20.88
CA MET A 419 14.52 -13.33 22.30
C MET A 419 13.02 -13.61 22.56
N ALA A 420 12.14 -13.07 21.72
CA ALA A 420 10.70 -13.28 21.83
C ALA A 420 10.31 -14.76 21.67
N GLU A 421 10.97 -15.49 20.78
CA GLU A 421 10.78 -16.94 20.62
C GLU A 421 11.19 -17.70 21.89
N GLU A 422 12.35 -17.36 22.46
CA GLU A 422 12.87 -18.01 23.67
C GLU A 422 12.03 -17.73 24.92
N CYS A 423 11.45 -16.54 25.04
CA CYS A 423 10.63 -16.16 26.20
C CYS A 423 9.11 -16.38 26.00
N GLY A 424 8.71 -17.01 24.89
CA GLY A 424 7.30 -17.35 24.60
C GLY A 424 6.43 -16.18 24.15
N LEU A 425 7.02 -15.08 23.67
CA LEU A 425 6.35 -13.86 23.21
C LEU A 425 6.37 -13.70 21.68
N LEU A 426 6.64 -14.76 20.91
CA LEU A 426 6.77 -14.68 19.46
C LEU A 426 5.50 -14.16 18.75
N ASP A 427 4.32 -14.54 19.23
CA ASP A 427 3.06 -14.05 18.64
C ASP A 427 2.82 -12.58 18.96
N PHE A 428 3.16 -12.13 20.17
CA PHE A 428 3.11 -10.72 20.55
C PHE A 428 4.08 -9.88 19.70
N TYR A 429 5.28 -10.40 19.44
CA TYR A 429 6.23 -9.80 18.50
C TYR A 429 5.66 -9.70 17.07
N ARG A 430 5.02 -10.75 16.55
CA ARG A 430 4.45 -10.76 15.19
C ARG A 430 3.27 -9.80 15.05
N GLN A 431 2.39 -9.75 16.05
CA GLN A 431 1.15 -8.98 15.99
C GLN A 431 1.36 -7.49 16.26
N SER A 432 2.26 -7.15 17.19
CA SER A 432 2.43 -5.76 17.64
C SER A 432 3.75 -5.16 17.17
N TYR A 433 4.88 -5.81 17.45
CA TYR A 433 6.20 -5.25 17.10
C TYR A 433 6.39 -5.14 15.58
N SER A 434 6.06 -6.19 14.83
CA SER A 434 6.33 -6.22 13.38
C SER A 434 5.53 -5.14 12.63
N VAL A 435 4.27 -4.92 13.02
CA VAL A 435 3.41 -3.88 12.43
C VAL A 435 3.93 -2.48 12.78
N ALA A 436 4.16 -2.21 14.06
CA ALA A 436 4.70 -0.92 14.52
C ALA A 436 6.09 -0.62 13.92
N SER A 437 6.91 -1.66 13.77
CA SER A 437 8.22 -1.58 13.11
C SER A 437 8.09 -1.23 11.63
N GLY A 438 7.10 -1.77 10.93
CA GLY A 438 6.85 -1.43 9.53
C GLY A 438 6.52 0.06 9.34
N VAL A 439 5.77 0.66 10.28
CA VAL A 439 5.51 2.11 10.29
C VAL A 439 6.81 2.89 10.51
N ALA A 440 7.57 2.55 11.57
CA ALA A 440 8.81 3.23 11.93
C ALA A 440 9.89 3.16 10.83
N HIS A 441 9.90 2.10 10.02
CA HIS A 441 10.83 1.93 8.89
C HIS A 441 10.29 2.41 7.54
N SER A 442 9.12 3.06 7.52
CA SER A 442 8.49 3.55 6.29
C SER A 442 8.31 2.44 5.25
N GLU A 443 7.88 1.24 5.69
CA GLU A 443 7.50 0.18 4.76
C GLU A 443 6.39 0.67 3.84
N TRP A 444 6.38 0.17 2.59
CA TRP A 444 5.51 0.70 1.54
C TRP A 444 4.03 0.78 1.94
N TRP A 445 3.50 -0.24 2.63
CA TRP A 445 2.10 -0.24 3.08
C TRP A 445 1.79 0.92 4.04
N SER A 446 2.75 1.31 4.89
CA SER A 446 2.60 2.42 5.82
C SER A 446 2.64 3.75 5.07
N VAL A 447 3.59 3.89 4.15
CA VAL A 447 3.71 5.10 3.30
C VAL A 447 2.47 5.27 2.42
N GLU A 448 2.00 4.19 1.79
CA GLU A 448 0.78 4.18 0.97
C GLU A 448 -0.46 4.55 1.77
N THR A 449 -0.55 4.11 3.02
CA THR A 449 -1.72 4.35 3.88
C THR A 449 -1.75 5.75 4.47
N HIS A 450 -0.59 6.25 4.94
CA HIS A 450 -0.53 7.45 5.77
C HIS A 450 -0.02 8.69 5.02
N ALA A 451 0.88 8.53 4.07
CA ALA A 451 1.53 9.64 3.38
C ALA A 451 1.03 9.85 1.93
N LEU A 452 0.21 8.94 1.40
CA LEU A 452 -0.27 8.96 0.02
C LEU A 452 -1.80 8.86 -0.04
N GLU A 453 -2.40 9.39 -1.12
CA GLU A 453 -3.79 9.16 -1.50
C GLU A 453 -3.88 8.77 -2.97
N ARG A 454 -4.97 8.09 -3.37
CA ARG A 454 -5.19 7.74 -4.79
C ARG A 454 -5.76 8.95 -5.54
N CYS A 455 -5.14 9.29 -6.67
CA CYS A 455 -5.70 10.28 -7.59
C CYS A 455 -7.02 9.79 -8.18
N LEU A 456 -8.05 10.63 -8.14
CA LEU A 456 -9.39 10.33 -8.68
C LEU A 456 -9.54 10.68 -10.17
N ASN A 457 -8.51 11.27 -10.79
CA ASN A 457 -8.52 11.49 -12.23
C ASN A 457 -8.32 10.15 -12.95
N VAL A 458 -9.35 9.67 -13.63
CA VAL A 458 -9.33 8.39 -14.35
C VAL A 458 -8.25 8.36 -15.45
N LEU A 459 -7.91 9.52 -16.02
CA LEU A 459 -6.83 9.65 -17.01
C LEU A 459 -5.43 9.46 -16.41
N HIS A 460 -5.31 9.41 -15.08
CA HIS A 460 -4.07 9.20 -14.34
C HIS A 460 -3.96 7.78 -13.76
N ARG A 461 -4.89 6.88 -14.11
CA ARG A 461 -4.89 5.46 -13.72
C ARG A 461 -4.76 5.25 -12.20
N GLY A 462 -5.38 6.13 -11.41
CA GLY A 462 -5.41 5.99 -9.95
C GLY A 462 -4.03 5.96 -9.28
N HIS A 463 -3.01 6.59 -9.87
CA HIS A 463 -1.67 6.65 -9.26
C HIS A 463 -1.73 7.29 -7.85
N LEU A 464 -0.73 6.99 -7.04
CA LEU A 464 -0.63 7.56 -5.70
C LEU A 464 0.02 8.95 -5.76
N ILE A 465 -0.54 9.89 -5.01
CA ILE A 465 -0.05 11.26 -4.87
C ILE A 465 0.19 11.58 -3.39
N PRO A 466 1.10 12.50 -3.04
CA PRO A 466 1.34 12.90 -1.65
C PRO A 466 0.08 13.44 -0.99
N SER A 467 -0.27 12.89 0.18
CA SER A 467 -1.35 13.36 1.04
C SER A 467 -0.82 14.40 2.02
N LEU A 468 -1.62 15.42 2.30
CA LEU A 468 -1.39 16.36 3.42
C LEU A 468 -2.38 16.10 4.56
N SER A 469 -3.27 15.12 4.41
CA SER A 469 -4.20 14.74 5.46
C SER A 469 -3.46 13.94 6.52
N LEU A 470 -3.55 14.40 7.76
CA LEU A 470 -3.05 13.67 8.92
C LEU A 470 -4.05 12.60 9.34
N SER A 471 -3.53 11.51 9.91
CA SER A 471 -4.36 10.54 10.63
C SER A 471 -5.17 11.26 11.73
N PRO A 472 -6.48 10.98 11.89
CA PRO A 472 -7.38 11.78 12.73
C PRO A 472 -7.13 11.72 14.25
N GLY A 473 -6.09 10.99 14.70
CA GLY A 473 -5.77 10.83 16.11
C GLY A 473 -6.91 10.25 16.95
N SER A 474 -6.87 10.52 18.25
CA SER A 474 -7.94 10.26 19.24
C SER A 474 -8.50 8.83 19.32
N ASN A 475 -7.75 7.81 18.88
CA ASN A 475 -8.16 6.41 19.03
C ASN A 475 -8.03 5.95 20.50
N VAL A 476 -9.12 6.07 21.25
CA VAL A 476 -9.19 5.71 22.68
C VAL A 476 -8.86 4.23 22.92
N ALA A 477 -9.30 3.32 22.05
CA ALA A 477 -9.00 1.90 22.19
C ALA A 477 -7.50 1.59 22.05
N LEU A 478 -6.80 2.29 21.15
CA LEU A 478 -5.35 2.19 21.02
C LEU A 478 -4.64 2.77 22.26
N ALA A 479 -5.10 3.93 22.74
CA ALA A 479 -4.57 4.56 23.95
C ALA A 479 -4.75 3.67 25.19
N GLN A 480 -5.94 3.08 25.38
CA GLN A 480 -6.23 2.11 26.45
C GLN A 480 -5.30 0.89 26.35
N ALA A 481 -5.11 0.36 25.14
CA ALA A 481 -4.21 -0.79 24.94
C ALA A 481 -2.75 -0.47 25.36
N TRP A 482 -2.30 0.78 25.25
CA TRP A 482 -0.99 1.18 25.79
C TRP A 482 -0.95 1.17 27.32
N VAL A 483 -1.99 1.67 27.97
CA VAL A 483 -2.11 1.66 29.44
C VAL A 483 -2.15 0.21 29.96
N ASP A 484 -2.95 -0.65 29.34
CA ASP A 484 -3.05 -2.06 29.71
C ASP A 484 -1.71 -2.78 29.56
N GLN A 485 -0.99 -2.52 28.46
CA GLN A 485 0.34 -3.08 28.23
C GLN A 485 1.36 -2.54 29.23
N LEU A 486 1.28 -1.26 29.62
CA LEU A 486 2.14 -0.65 30.63
C LEU A 486 1.92 -1.30 32.00
N ASN A 487 0.68 -1.47 32.43
CA ASN A 487 0.32 -2.17 33.67
C ASN A 487 0.85 -3.63 33.66
N ALA A 488 0.61 -4.35 32.56
CA ALA A 488 1.11 -5.72 32.41
C ALA A 488 2.65 -5.80 32.44
N LEU A 489 3.33 -4.82 31.86
CA LEU A 489 4.79 -4.68 31.88
C LEU A 489 5.31 -4.47 33.31
N MET A 490 4.72 -3.53 34.06
CA MET A 490 5.07 -3.26 35.46
C MET A 490 4.90 -4.49 36.34
N ARG A 491 3.74 -5.14 36.27
CA ARG A 491 3.45 -6.35 37.06
C ARG A 491 4.40 -7.50 36.72
N THR A 492 4.77 -7.63 35.45
CA THR A 492 5.75 -8.63 35.02
C THR A 492 7.14 -8.31 35.55
N SER A 493 7.56 -7.05 35.50
CA SER A 493 8.83 -6.58 36.04
C SER A 493 8.95 -6.86 37.54
N LEU A 494 7.96 -6.45 38.34
CA LEU A 494 7.93 -6.67 39.79
C LEU A 494 7.98 -8.17 40.14
N ARG A 495 7.26 -9.01 39.38
CA ARG A 495 7.29 -10.47 39.54
C ARG A 495 8.68 -11.05 39.27
N ILE A 496 9.35 -10.60 38.21
CA ILE A 496 10.70 -11.06 37.87
C ILE A 496 11.71 -10.65 38.94
N LEU A 497 11.60 -9.43 39.45
CA LEU A 497 12.44 -8.93 40.54
C LEU A 497 12.19 -9.67 41.86
N GLY A 498 11.04 -10.34 42.01
CA GLY A 498 10.64 -10.98 43.25
C GLY A 498 10.30 -9.96 44.34
N THR A 499 9.76 -8.81 43.95
CA THR A 499 9.31 -7.75 44.88
C THR A 499 8.25 -8.32 45.83
N GLU A 500 8.30 -7.92 47.10
CA GLU A 500 7.43 -8.48 48.14
C GLU A 500 5.93 -8.29 47.80
N PRO A 501 5.10 -9.35 47.86
CA PRO A 501 3.68 -9.26 47.50
C PRO A 501 2.90 -8.21 48.28
N ASN A 502 3.25 -7.98 49.54
CA ASN A 502 2.60 -6.98 50.38
C ASN A 502 2.92 -5.54 49.91
N ALA A 503 4.16 -5.27 49.50
CA ALA A 503 4.55 -3.99 48.93
C ALA A 503 3.82 -3.72 47.61
N ILE A 504 3.70 -4.74 46.75
CA ILE A 504 2.93 -4.65 45.51
C ILE A 504 1.44 -4.40 45.80
N ALA A 505 0.84 -5.17 46.72
CA ALA A 505 -0.58 -5.04 47.05
C ALA A 505 -0.90 -3.66 47.64
N ALA A 506 -0.05 -3.14 48.53
CA ALA A 506 -0.21 -1.81 49.10
C ALA A 506 -0.12 -0.72 48.03
N ALA A 507 0.90 -0.75 47.18
CA ALA A 507 1.12 0.28 46.17
C ALA A 507 0.01 0.33 45.09
N PHE A 508 -0.61 -0.81 44.78
CA PHE A 508 -1.67 -0.92 43.76
C PHE A 508 -3.10 -1.03 44.34
N ALA A 509 -3.29 -0.81 45.64
CA ALA A 509 -4.57 -1.03 46.33
C ALA A 509 -5.75 -0.21 45.75
N TRP A 510 -5.45 0.95 45.15
CA TRP A 510 -6.46 1.84 44.57
C TRP A 510 -7.14 1.26 43.31
N LEU A 511 -6.52 0.29 42.62
CA LEU A 511 -7.14 -0.36 41.47
C LEU A 511 -8.32 -1.28 41.87
N ASP A 512 -8.31 -1.77 43.11
CA ASP A 512 -9.33 -2.68 43.63
C ASP A 512 -10.47 -1.94 44.35
N SER A 513 -10.33 -0.63 44.60
CA SER A 513 -11.31 0.19 45.32
C SER A 513 -12.39 0.85 44.46
N ASP A 514 -12.37 0.64 43.14
CA ASP A 514 -13.29 1.27 42.18
C ASP A 514 -14.49 0.38 41.76
N GLU A 515 -14.76 -0.74 42.45
CA GLU A 515 -16.10 -1.35 42.36
C GLU A 515 -17.11 -0.44 43.09
N PRO A 516 -18.12 0.13 42.40
CA PRO A 516 -19.09 0.99 43.07
C PRO A 516 -19.87 0.17 44.09
N ASP A 517 -19.81 0.59 45.35
CA ASP A 517 -20.68 0.11 46.43
C ASP A 517 -22.12 0.01 45.91
N GLY A 518 -22.59 -1.22 45.71
CA GLY A 518 -24.00 -1.49 45.45
C GLY A 518 -24.84 -0.87 46.57
N PRO A 519 -26.06 -0.38 46.27
CA PRO A 519 -26.83 0.40 47.23
C PRO A 519 -27.04 -0.40 48.51
N ALA A 520 -26.61 0.17 49.64
CA ALA A 520 -26.89 -0.35 50.97
C ALA A 520 -28.40 -0.52 51.11
N ALA A 521 -28.83 -1.77 51.31
CA ALA A 521 -30.20 -2.08 51.68
C ALA A 521 -30.39 -1.76 53.16
N GLU A 522 -31.03 -0.63 53.46
CA GLU A 522 -31.92 -0.45 54.61
C GLU A 522 -33.12 0.44 54.23
#